data_AF-A0A0V1E841-F1
#
_entry.id   AF-A0A0V1E841-F1
#
_cell.length_a   1.000
_cell.length_b   1.000
_cell.length_c   1.000
_cell.angle_alpha   90.00
_cell.angle_beta   90.00
_cell.angle_gamma   90.00
#
_symmetry.space_group_name_H-M   'P 1'
#
loop_
_entity.id
_entity.type
_entity.pdbx_description
1 polymer ?
#
loop_
_entity_poly.entity_id
_entity_poly.type
_entity_poly.pdbx_seq_one_letter_code
_entity_poly.pdbx_strand_id
1 'polypeptide(L)'
;MGRWVCIPVIILLCFTATSSCVEFTFELPDKETQCFFQDIDKDVDVVFEFQVITGGQYDVDVQIFSPDEAVMFNVARKQFDRFNWKANTTGTFKACFSNEFSTFSHKVVYMDWQVGKREDIPVDHAKVMSFIQISSSNMHERLKMLLERQTHIRLNAATGRKFAEDLNERVTWWSVCQTVIMVIIAVVQVMILKSFFNDRLRVRL
;
A
#
# COMPACT_ATOMS: atom_id res chain seq x y z
N MET A 1 -2.65 18.38 39.44
CA MET A 1 -1.70 18.34 38.30
C MET A 1 -1.86 17.16 37.34
N GLY A 2 -2.71 16.14 37.59
CA GLY A 2 -2.76 14.93 36.75
C GLY A 2 -3.69 14.95 35.52
N ARG A 3 -4.76 15.77 35.49
CA ARG A 3 -5.80 15.70 34.44
C ARG A 3 -5.42 16.32 33.09
N TRP A 4 -4.46 17.25 33.06
CA TRP A 4 -4.07 17.98 31.85
C TRP A 4 -3.04 17.22 30.99
N VAL A 5 -2.38 16.20 31.57
CA VAL A 5 -1.41 15.34 30.87
C VAL A 5 -2.09 14.14 30.21
N CYS A 6 -3.21 13.66 30.75
CA CYS A 6 -3.93 12.51 30.19
C CYS A 6 -4.59 12.82 28.84
N ILE A 7 -5.07 14.04 28.62
CA ILE A 7 -5.79 14.43 27.40
C ILE A 7 -4.90 14.36 26.13
N PRO A 8 -3.67 14.93 26.10
CA PRO A 8 -2.81 14.81 24.91
C PRO A 8 -2.33 13.37 24.69
N VAL A 9 -2.16 12.55 25.73
CA VAL A 9 -1.76 11.14 25.61
C VAL A 9 -2.88 10.30 25.00
N ILE A 10 -4.14 10.54 25.38
CA ILE A 10 -5.31 9.85 24.81
C ILE A 10 -5.52 10.25 23.33
N ILE A 11 -5.30 11.53 22.98
CA ILE A 11 -5.39 12.00 21.60
C ILE A 11 -4.29 11.37 20.72
N LEU A 12 -3.07 11.24 21.24
CA LEU A 12 -1.96 10.58 20.56
C LEU A 12 -2.22 9.09 20.33
N LEU A 13 -2.83 8.40 21.30
CA LEU A 13 -3.23 6.99 21.20
C LEU A 13 -4.40 6.74 20.23
N CYS A 14 -5.32 7.69 20.10
CA CYS A 14 -6.41 7.61 19.11
C CYS A 14 -5.91 7.79 17.66
N PHE A 15 -4.85 8.57 17.44
CA PHE A 15 -4.27 8.78 16.11
C PHE A 15 -3.55 7.55 15.55
N THR A 16 -3.06 6.65 16.42
CA THR A 16 -2.42 5.40 16.00
C THR A 16 -3.40 4.28 15.66
N ALA A 17 -4.70 4.49 15.89
CA ALA A 17 -5.72 3.45 15.72
C ALA A 17 -6.26 3.30 14.28
N THR A 18 -5.81 4.13 13.33
CA THR A 18 -6.25 4.09 11.93
C THR A 18 -5.11 3.69 11.01
N SER A 19 -4.66 2.44 11.09
CA SER A 19 -3.81 1.83 10.06
C SER A 19 -4.37 0.46 9.70
N SER A 20 -5.42 0.46 8.88
CA SER A 20 -5.88 -0.76 8.22
C SER A 20 -5.25 -0.81 6.83
N CYS A 21 -3.99 -1.23 6.76
CA CYS A 21 -3.40 -1.71 5.51
C CYS A 21 -3.19 -3.21 5.70
N VAL A 22 -4.05 -4.01 5.07
CA VAL A 22 -3.86 -5.46 5.01
C VAL A 22 -3.15 -5.75 3.69
N GLU A 23 -1.87 -5.39 3.64
CA GLU A 23 -0.98 -5.78 2.55
C GLU A 23 0.04 -6.74 3.16
N PHE A 24 0.04 -7.99 2.69
CA PHE A 24 0.97 -8.99 3.18
C PHE A 24 2.24 -8.98 2.33
N THR A 25 3.34 -8.58 2.96
CA THR A 25 4.67 -8.59 2.35
C THR A 25 5.59 -9.40 3.25
N PHE A 26 6.41 -10.25 2.65
CA PHE A 26 7.34 -11.11 3.37
C PHE A 26 8.73 -11.08 2.76
N GLU A 27 9.73 -11.41 3.58
CA GLU A 27 11.11 -11.56 3.15
C GLU A 27 11.38 -13.03 2.81
N LEU A 28 11.88 -13.25 1.59
CA LEU A 28 12.28 -14.55 1.06
C LEU A 28 13.83 -14.59 1.02
N PRO A 29 14.47 -15.37 1.90
CA PRO A 29 15.93 -15.48 1.97
C PRO A 29 16.56 -16.06 0.70
N ASP A 30 17.88 -15.95 0.59
CA ASP A 30 18.62 -16.58 -0.49
C ASP A 30 18.61 -18.11 -0.35
N LYS A 31 18.51 -18.81 -1.48
CA LYS A 31 18.47 -20.29 -1.53
C LYS A 31 17.35 -20.95 -0.73
N GLU A 32 16.28 -20.22 -0.45
CA GLU A 32 15.16 -20.71 0.35
C GLU A 32 13.84 -20.70 -0.44
N THR A 33 12.94 -21.58 -0.02
CA THR A 33 11.57 -21.68 -0.52
C THR A 33 10.61 -21.52 0.65
N GLN A 34 9.69 -20.55 0.58
CA GLN A 34 8.66 -20.32 1.58
C GLN A 34 7.27 -20.59 1.00
N CYS A 35 6.43 -21.27 1.77
CA CYS A 35 5.08 -21.63 1.35
C CYS A 35 4.02 -21.08 2.31
N PHE A 36 2.94 -20.59 1.73
CA PHE A 36 1.79 -20.02 2.42
C PHE A 36 0.55 -20.83 2.09
N PHE A 37 -0.35 -20.94 3.07
CA PHE A 37 -1.52 -21.79 3.01
C PHE A 37 -2.78 -20.96 3.19
N GLN A 38 -3.81 -21.23 2.39
CA GLN A 38 -5.09 -20.53 2.45
C GLN A 38 -6.22 -21.54 2.31
N ASP A 39 -7.13 -21.56 3.28
CA ASP A 39 -8.35 -22.36 3.23
C ASP A 39 -9.39 -21.67 2.35
N ILE A 40 -9.94 -22.43 1.39
CA ILE A 40 -10.87 -21.94 0.38
C ILE A 40 -12.02 -22.95 0.21
N ASP A 41 -13.24 -22.43 0.21
CA ASP A 41 -14.44 -23.21 -0.07
C ASP A 41 -14.64 -23.49 -1.55
N LYS A 42 -15.29 -24.62 -1.85
CA LYS A 42 -15.70 -24.99 -3.21
C LYS A 42 -16.60 -23.94 -3.84
N ASP A 43 -16.45 -23.78 -5.15
CA ASP A 43 -17.22 -22.88 -6.01
C ASP A 43 -17.05 -21.39 -5.71
N VAL A 44 -15.99 -21.03 -4.98
CA VAL A 44 -15.60 -19.64 -4.71
C VAL A 44 -14.60 -19.16 -5.77
N ASP A 45 -14.77 -17.93 -6.24
CA ASP A 45 -13.81 -17.26 -7.12
C ASP A 45 -12.61 -16.78 -6.28
N VAL A 46 -11.41 -17.07 -6.78
CA VAL A 46 -10.14 -16.79 -6.13
C VAL A 46 -9.28 -15.96 -7.07
N VAL A 47 -8.74 -14.86 -6.55
CA VAL A 47 -7.71 -14.07 -7.20
C VAL A 47 -6.45 -14.14 -6.35
N PHE A 48 -5.36 -14.63 -6.95
CA PHE A 48 -4.04 -14.60 -6.34
C PHE A 48 -3.13 -13.69 -7.15
N GLU A 49 -2.46 -12.78 -6.46
CA GLU A 49 -1.54 -11.84 -7.07
C GLU A 49 -0.25 -11.79 -6.25
N PHE A 50 0.89 -11.66 -6.92
CA PHE A 50 2.15 -11.41 -6.26
C PHE A 50 2.99 -10.37 -7.02
N GLN A 51 3.83 -9.66 -6.27
CA GLN A 51 4.80 -8.71 -6.83
C GLN A 51 6.10 -8.73 -6.04
N VAL A 52 7.23 -8.86 -6.73
CA VAL A 52 8.54 -8.68 -6.10
C VAL A 52 8.81 -7.19 -5.96
N ILE A 53 8.91 -6.71 -4.72
CA ILE A 53 9.11 -5.30 -4.40
C ILE A 53 10.59 -4.93 -4.46
N THR A 54 11.47 -5.79 -3.94
CA THR A 54 12.91 -5.53 -3.85
C THR A 54 13.71 -6.83 -3.89
N GLY A 55 14.94 -6.77 -4.41
CA GLY A 55 15.92 -7.86 -4.35
C GLY A 55 16.34 -8.43 -5.72
N GLY A 56 17.65 -8.47 -5.99
CA GLY A 56 18.22 -9.08 -7.20
C GLY A 56 17.64 -8.51 -8.51
N GLN A 57 17.23 -9.42 -9.42
CA GLN A 57 16.55 -9.08 -10.69
C GLN A 57 15.02 -8.92 -10.56
N TYR A 58 14.51 -8.85 -9.32
CA TYR A 58 13.08 -8.77 -9.01
C TYR A 58 12.26 -9.96 -9.53
N ASP A 59 12.86 -11.11 -9.77
CA ASP A 59 12.22 -12.34 -10.24
C ASP A 59 12.00 -13.35 -9.11
N VAL A 60 11.00 -14.23 -9.20
CA VAL A 60 10.79 -15.34 -8.25
C VAL A 60 10.11 -16.50 -8.99
N ASP A 61 10.35 -17.73 -8.52
CA ASP A 61 9.64 -18.92 -8.99
C ASP A 61 8.44 -19.17 -8.07
N VAL A 62 7.24 -19.32 -8.63
CA VAL A 62 6.00 -19.50 -7.86
C VAL A 62 5.26 -20.74 -8.31
N GLN A 63 4.86 -21.56 -7.34
CA GLN A 63 4.07 -22.76 -7.57
C GLN A 63 2.83 -22.76 -6.68
N ILE A 64 1.66 -22.99 -7.28
CA ILE A 64 0.38 -23.05 -6.57
C ILE A 64 -0.14 -24.48 -6.66
N PHE A 65 -0.44 -25.06 -5.50
CA PHE A 65 -0.93 -26.42 -5.35
C PHE A 65 -2.40 -26.41 -4.91
N SER A 66 -3.17 -27.34 -5.46
CA SER A 66 -4.52 -27.64 -4.99
C SER A 66 -4.48 -28.42 -3.65
N PRO A 67 -5.62 -28.55 -2.96
CA PRO A 67 -5.73 -29.40 -1.77
C PRO A 67 -5.37 -30.88 -2.02
N ASP A 68 -5.41 -31.33 -3.28
CA ASP A 68 -5.03 -32.67 -3.71
C ASP A 68 -3.52 -32.80 -4.02
N GLU A 69 -2.71 -31.79 -3.63
CA GLU A 69 -1.28 -31.66 -3.93
C GLU A 69 -0.94 -31.58 -5.43
N ALA A 70 -1.93 -31.37 -6.30
CA ALA A 70 -1.70 -31.19 -7.73
C ALA A 70 -1.22 -29.76 -8.02
N VAL A 71 -0.20 -29.62 -8.87
CA VAL A 71 0.30 -28.31 -9.32
C VAL A 71 -0.72 -27.68 -10.27
N MET A 72 -1.33 -26.58 -9.86
CA MET A 72 -2.27 -25.81 -10.67
C MET A 72 -1.55 -24.80 -11.56
N PHE A 73 -0.60 -24.08 -10.98
CA PHE A 73 0.16 -23.05 -11.66
C PHE A 73 1.63 -23.18 -11.29
N ASN A 74 2.50 -23.05 -12.29
CA ASN A 74 3.94 -23.04 -12.12
C ASN A 74 4.50 -21.95 -13.03
N VAL A 75 5.03 -20.90 -12.42
CA VAL A 75 5.67 -19.80 -13.14
C VAL A 75 7.09 -19.63 -12.65
N ALA A 76 8.01 -19.55 -13.59
CA ALA A 76 9.42 -19.36 -13.33
C ALA A 76 9.85 -17.93 -13.67
N ARG A 77 10.69 -17.35 -12.82
CA ARG A 77 11.37 -16.07 -12.99
C ARG A 77 10.44 -14.92 -13.38
N LYS A 78 9.35 -14.75 -12.62
CA LYS A 78 8.38 -13.67 -12.83
C LYS A 78 8.54 -12.60 -11.75
N GLN A 79 8.34 -11.35 -12.15
CA GLN A 79 8.36 -10.20 -11.23
C GLN A 79 6.97 -9.89 -10.67
N PHE A 80 5.96 -10.15 -11.49
CA PHE A 80 4.55 -9.94 -11.19
C PHE A 80 3.73 -10.94 -12.00
N ASP A 81 2.71 -11.51 -11.39
CA ASP A 81 1.67 -12.26 -12.10
C ASP A 81 0.36 -12.24 -11.30
N ARG A 82 -0.76 -12.48 -12.00
CA ARG A 82 -2.09 -12.55 -11.40
C ARG A 82 -2.86 -13.73 -11.97
N PHE A 83 -3.35 -14.60 -11.08
CA PHE A 83 -4.13 -15.77 -11.43
C PHE A 83 -5.56 -15.61 -10.91
N ASN A 84 -6.53 -15.88 -11.77
CA ASN A 84 -7.93 -15.95 -11.38
C ASN A 84 -8.42 -17.36 -11.70
N TRP A 85 -8.99 -18.04 -10.70
CA TRP A 85 -9.60 -19.35 -10.91
C TRP A 85 -10.78 -19.53 -9.96
N LYS A 86 -11.57 -20.57 -10.24
CA LYS A 86 -12.66 -20.99 -9.38
C LYS A 86 -12.26 -22.27 -8.64
N ALA A 87 -12.47 -22.31 -7.33
CA ALA A 87 -12.09 -23.46 -6.51
C ALA A 87 -12.99 -24.67 -6.80
N ASN A 88 -12.40 -25.78 -7.28
CA ASN A 88 -13.16 -27.01 -7.60
C ASN A 88 -13.51 -27.85 -6.36
N THR A 89 -12.67 -27.77 -5.33
CA THR A 89 -12.75 -28.58 -4.10
C THR A 89 -12.51 -27.68 -2.90
N THR A 90 -13.26 -27.90 -1.81
CA THR A 90 -13.01 -27.23 -0.53
C THR A 90 -11.74 -27.79 0.10
N GLY A 91 -10.81 -26.93 0.48
CA GLY A 91 -9.60 -27.34 1.19
C GLY A 91 -8.51 -26.27 1.25
N THR A 92 -7.34 -26.67 1.72
CA THR A 92 -6.18 -25.79 1.87
C THR A 92 -5.37 -25.72 0.59
N PHE A 93 -5.35 -24.56 -0.06
CA PHE A 93 -4.47 -24.27 -1.18
C PHE A 93 -3.11 -23.80 -0.65
N LYS A 94 -2.04 -24.11 -1.40
CA LYS A 94 -0.67 -23.80 -1.00
C LYS A 94 0.03 -23.02 -2.12
N ALA A 95 0.56 -21.84 -1.83
CA ALA A 95 1.46 -21.12 -2.73
C ALA A 95 2.88 -21.14 -2.19
N CYS A 96 3.83 -21.61 -2.99
CA CYS A 96 5.26 -21.63 -2.67
C CYS A 96 6.03 -20.65 -3.54
N PHE A 97 6.91 -19.89 -2.92
CA PHE A 97 7.82 -18.95 -3.55
C PHE A 97 9.25 -19.45 -3.34
N SER A 98 10.00 -19.62 -4.43
CA SER A 98 11.37 -20.13 -4.39
C SER A 98 12.36 -19.09 -4.89
N ASN A 99 13.44 -18.92 -4.12
CA ASN A 99 14.58 -18.07 -4.45
C ASN A 99 15.88 -18.90 -4.53
N GLU A 100 15.78 -20.16 -4.94
CA GLU A 100 16.93 -21.08 -5.03
C GLU A 100 18.00 -20.65 -6.03
N PHE A 101 17.61 -19.89 -7.06
CA PHE A 101 18.52 -19.40 -8.09
C PHE A 101 19.36 -18.18 -7.66
N SER A 102 18.98 -17.45 -6.60
CA SER A 102 19.74 -16.30 -6.12
C SER A 102 20.72 -16.73 -5.04
N THR A 103 22.01 -16.55 -5.29
CA THR A 103 23.11 -16.97 -4.41
C THR A 103 23.50 -15.95 -3.35
N PHE A 104 23.02 -14.71 -3.43
CA PHE A 104 23.50 -13.61 -2.56
C PHE A 104 22.45 -12.51 -2.26
N SER A 105 21.20 -12.66 -2.70
CA SER A 105 20.19 -11.60 -2.53
C SER A 105 18.87 -12.17 -2.05
N HIS A 106 18.45 -11.73 -0.86
CA HIS A 106 17.09 -11.89 -0.37
C HIS A 106 16.12 -11.04 -1.21
N LYS A 107 14.85 -11.44 -1.21
CA LYS A 107 13.79 -10.77 -1.95
C LYS A 107 12.67 -10.39 -1.01
N VAL A 108 12.02 -9.27 -1.29
CA VAL A 108 10.82 -8.82 -0.58
C VAL A 108 9.66 -8.99 -1.54
N VAL A 109 8.70 -9.84 -1.19
CA VAL A 109 7.59 -10.22 -2.06
C VAL A 109 6.27 -9.84 -1.39
N TYR A 110 5.47 -9.08 -2.13
CA TYR A 110 4.08 -8.82 -1.82
C TYR A 110 3.22 -9.97 -2.37
N MET A 111 2.25 -10.43 -1.60
CA MET A 111 1.23 -11.36 -2.08
C MET A 111 -0.14 -10.99 -1.54
N ASP A 112 -1.17 -11.28 -2.33
CA ASP A 112 -2.57 -11.12 -1.94
C ASP A 112 -3.41 -12.33 -2.37
N TRP A 113 -4.24 -12.80 -1.44
CA TRP A 113 -5.24 -13.85 -1.65
C TRP A 113 -6.63 -13.24 -1.49
N GLN A 114 -7.34 -13.06 -2.59
CA GLN A 114 -8.71 -12.56 -2.57
C GLN A 114 -9.65 -13.75 -2.79
N VAL A 115 -10.32 -14.16 -1.72
CA VAL A 115 -11.26 -15.27 -1.72
C VAL A 115 -12.68 -14.72 -1.61
N GLY A 116 -13.53 -15.00 -2.60
CA GLY A 116 -14.92 -14.55 -2.61
C GLY A 116 -15.22 -13.43 -3.60
N LYS A 117 -16.50 -13.08 -3.69
CA LYS A 117 -16.96 -11.94 -4.48
C LYS A 117 -16.49 -10.65 -3.80
N ARG A 118 -15.35 -10.13 -4.26
CA ARG A 118 -15.13 -8.69 -4.19
C ARG A 118 -16.26 -8.06 -5.00
N GLU A 119 -16.96 -7.07 -4.45
CA GLU A 119 -17.84 -6.22 -5.26
C GLU A 119 -16.94 -5.54 -6.30
N ASP A 120 -16.87 -6.14 -7.50
CA ASP A 120 -16.29 -5.49 -8.65
C ASP A 120 -17.06 -4.20 -8.86
N ILE A 121 -16.40 -3.07 -8.63
CA ILE A 121 -16.90 -1.76 -9.04
C ILE A 121 -17.20 -1.90 -10.55
N PRO A 122 -18.46 -1.81 -10.98
CA PRO A 122 -18.82 -2.16 -12.35
C PRO A 122 -18.27 -1.09 -13.29
N VAL A 123 -17.18 -1.42 -13.99
CA VAL A 123 -16.73 -0.65 -15.13
C VAL A 123 -17.62 -1.05 -16.30
N ASP A 124 -18.62 -0.22 -16.56
CA ASP A 124 -19.60 -0.36 -17.63
C ASP A 124 -18.92 -0.46 -19.01
N HIS A 125 -18.71 -1.70 -19.47
CA HIS A 125 -18.09 -2.01 -20.77
C HIS A 125 -19.11 -2.05 -21.93
N ALA A 126 -20.36 -1.63 -21.73
CA ALA A 126 -21.40 -1.73 -22.75
C ALA A 126 -21.27 -0.72 -23.92
N LYS A 127 -20.30 0.21 -23.90
CA LYS A 127 -20.28 1.35 -24.86
C LYS A 127 -19.22 1.31 -25.97
N VAL A 128 -18.40 0.26 -26.12
CA VAL A 128 -17.33 0.26 -27.14
C VAL A 128 -17.44 -0.91 -28.11
N MET A 129 -18.68 -1.25 -28.52
CA MET A 129 -18.95 -2.27 -29.54
C MET A 129 -19.07 -1.70 -30.97
N SER A 130 -18.86 -0.41 -31.21
CA SER A 130 -19.20 0.16 -32.52
C SER A 130 -18.27 1.27 -32.99
N PHE A 131 -16.98 0.98 -33.20
CA PHE A 131 -16.26 1.60 -34.31
C PHE A 131 -14.90 0.94 -34.56
N ILE A 132 -14.63 0.64 -35.84
CA ILE A 132 -13.31 0.36 -36.44
C ILE A 132 -12.88 -1.11 -36.38
N GLN A 133 -13.68 -1.94 -37.04
CA GLN A 133 -13.12 -3.06 -37.81
C GLN A 133 -12.51 -2.51 -39.11
N ILE A 134 -11.43 -3.15 -39.58
CA ILE A 134 -10.69 -2.98 -40.84
C ILE A 134 -9.29 -2.32 -40.63
N SER A 135 -8.29 -3.20 -40.50
CA SER A 135 -6.84 -2.96 -40.73
C SER A 135 -5.94 -2.49 -39.57
N SER A 136 -6.01 -3.11 -38.38
CA SER A 136 -4.98 -2.89 -37.33
C SER A 136 -4.88 -4.03 -36.30
N SER A 137 -4.52 -5.24 -36.72
CA SER A 137 -4.31 -6.36 -35.78
C SER A 137 -3.14 -6.12 -34.81
N ASN A 138 -2.11 -5.34 -35.20
CA ASN A 138 -0.93 -5.09 -34.36
C ASN A 138 -0.99 -3.82 -33.50
N MET A 139 -1.76 -2.78 -33.86
CA MET A 139 -1.89 -1.59 -33.00
C MET A 139 -3.05 -1.74 -32.01
N HIS A 140 -4.07 -2.53 -32.32
CA HIS A 140 -5.20 -2.77 -31.40
C HIS A 140 -4.75 -3.50 -30.13
N GLU A 141 -3.84 -4.49 -30.23
CA GLU A 141 -3.32 -5.20 -29.07
C GLU A 141 -2.41 -4.32 -28.19
N ARG A 142 -1.59 -3.45 -28.80
CA ARG A 142 -0.74 -2.51 -28.06
C ARG A 142 -1.52 -1.36 -27.43
N LEU A 143 -2.56 -0.84 -28.09
CA LEU A 143 -3.46 0.16 -27.51
C LEU A 143 -4.30 -0.42 -26.38
N LYS A 144 -4.73 -1.69 -26.49
CA LYS A 144 -5.44 -2.41 -25.41
C LYS A 144 -4.57 -2.53 -24.16
N MET A 145 -3.30 -2.95 -24.30
CA MET A 145 -2.34 -2.97 -23.19
C MET A 145 -2.06 -1.57 -22.61
N LEU A 146 -2.02 -0.52 -23.43
CA LEU A 146 -1.82 0.86 -22.95
C LEU A 146 -3.06 1.42 -22.24
N LEU A 147 -4.27 1.08 -22.68
CA LEU A 147 -5.51 1.46 -22.00
C LEU A 147 -5.64 0.74 -20.64
N GLU A 148 -5.33 -0.56 -20.61
CA GLU A 148 -5.32 -1.37 -19.37
C GLU A 148 -4.26 -0.88 -18.37
N ARG A 149 -3.11 -0.38 -18.85
CA ARG A 149 -2.13 0.30 -17.98
C ARG A 149 -2.58 1.70 -17.54
N GLN A 150 -3.28 2.45 -18.38
CA GLN A 150 -3.73 3.81 -18.05
C GLN A 150 -4.76 3.83 -16.91
N THR A 151 -5.63 2.84 -16.80
CA THR A 151 -6.60 2.75 -15.70
C THR A 151 -5.91 2.48 -14.37
N HIS A 152 -4.94 1.56 -14.34
CA HIS A 152 -4.14 1.27 -13.15
C HIS A 152 -3.32 2.47 -12.70
N ILE A 153 -2.70 3.20 -13.63
CA ILE A 153 -1.95 4.44 -13.33
C ILE A 153 -2.88 5.54 -12.82
N ARG A 154 -4.09 5.66 -13.38
CA ARG A 154 -5.09 6.66 -12.93
C ARG A 154 -5.62 6.36 -11.54
N LEU A 155 -5.84 5.08 -11.20
CA LEU A 155 -6.23 4.67 -9.86
C LEU A 155 -5.13 4.96 -8.85
N ASN A 156 -3.88 4.59 -9.15
CA ASN A 156 -2.74 4.90 -8.27
C ASN A 156 -2.47 6.41 -8.16
N ALA A 157 -2.70 7.18 -9.23
CA ALA A 157 -2.61 8.64 -9.19
C ALA A 157 -3.74 9.27 -8.38
N ALA A 158 -4.94 8.69 -8.40
CA ALA A 158 -6.07 9.14 -7.58
C ALA A 158 -5.84 8.84 -6.09
N THR A 159 -5.34 7.64 -5.75
CA THR A 159 -4.97 7.27 -4.38
C THR A 159 -3.78 8.11 -3.89
N GLY A 160 -2.75 8.30 -4.71
CA GLY A 160 -1.61 9.15 -4.39
C GLY A 160 -2.00 10.61 -4.17
N ARG A 161 -2.97 11.12 -4.93
CA ARG A 161 -3.52 12.47 -4.73
C ARG A 161 -4.27 12.58 -3.41
N LYS A 162 -5.04 11.56 -3.01
CA LYS A 162 -5.72 11.53 -1.72
C LYS A 162 -4.76 11.49 -0.55
N PHE A 163 -3.73 10.65 -0.62
CA PHE A 163 -2.67 10.61 0.37
C PHE A 163 -1.93 11.96 0.48
N ALA A 164 -1.64 12.62 -0.65
CA ALA A 164 -1.00 13.93 -0.67
C ALA A 164 -1.90 15.03 -0.09
N GLU A 165 -3.20 15.03 -0.40
CA GLU A 165 -4.20 15.95 0.18
C GLU A 165 -4.26 15.79 1.72
N ASP A 166 -4.35 14.55 2.21
CA ASP A 166 -4.42 14.24 3.64
C ASP A 166 -3.12 14.57 4.40
N LEU A 167 -1.95 14.30 3.81
CA LEU A 167 -0.66 14.70 4.38
C LEU A 167 -0.55 16.22 4.46
N ASN A 168 -0.92 16.90 3.37
CA ASN A 168 -0.81 18.35 3.28
C ASN A 168 -1.70 19.05 4.32
N GLU A 169 -2.92 18.58 4.53
CA GLU A 169 -3.82 19.14 5.54
C GLU A 169 -3.25 18.99 6.95
N ARG A 170 -2.79 17.79 7.30
CA ARG A 170 -2.23 17.49 8.63
C ARG A 170 -0.96 18.30 8.90
N VAL A 171 -0.03 18.34 7.94
CA VAL A 171 1.22 19.10 8.05
C VAL A 171 0.96 20.60 8.13
N THR A 172 -0.02 21.11 7.37
CA THR A 172 -0.41 22.52 7.42
C THR A 172 -0.95 22.89 8.80
N TRP A 173 -1.81 22.06 9.39
CA TRP A 173 -2.34 22.30 10.73
C TRP A 173 -1.23 22.34 11.80
N TRP A 174 -0.30 21.38 11.77
CA TRP A 174 0.86 21.37 12.67
C TRP A 174 1.76 22.60 12.48
N SER A 175 1.96 23.02 11.24
CA SER A 175 2.78 24.21 10.90
C SER A 175 2.13 25.50 11.40
N VAL A 176 0.81 25.63 11.31
CA VAL A 176 0.06 26.78 11.83
C VAL A 176 0.19 26.84 13.36
N CYS A 177 -0.04 25.72 14.05
CA CYS A 177 0.11 25.66 15.52
C CYS A 177 1.53 26.04 15.97
N GLN A 178 2.55 25.51 15.30
CA GLN A 178 3.95 25.83 15.61
C GLN A 178 4.26 27.32 15.40
N THR A 179 3.73 27.92 14.33
CA THR A 179 3.92 29.35 14.03
C THR A 179 3.29 30.22 15.12
N VAL A 180 2.08 29.87 15.59
CA VAL A 180 1.42 30.58 16.70
C VAL A 180 2.24 30.51 17.98
N ILE A 181 2.80 29.35 18.31
CA ILE A 181 3.66 29.18 19.50
C ILE A 181 4.91 30.07 19.40
N MET A 182 5.56 30.13 18.24
CA MET A 182 6.73 30.99 18.02
C MET A 182 6.40 32.47 18.22
N VAL A 183 5.23 32.92 17.74
CA VAL A 183 4.76 34.31 17.94
C VAL A 183 4.55 34.60 19.43
N ILE A 184 3.93 33.68 20.18
CA ILE A 184 3.71 33.84 21.63
C ILE A 184 5.05 33.98 22.35
N ILE A 185 6.02 33.11 22.05
CA ILE A 185 7.36 33.16 22.65
C ILE A 185 8.04 34.50 22.34
N ALA A 186 7.95 34.99 21.11
CA ALA A 186 8.53 36.29 20.74
C ALA A 186 7.91 37.45 21.53
N VAL A 187 6.59 37.46 21.73
CA VAL A 187 5.91 38.48 22.54
C VAL A 187 6.37 38.40 24.01
N VAL A 188 6.41 37.19 24.58
CA VAL A 188 6.87 36.98 25.95
C VAL A 188 8.32 37.45 26.13
N GLN A 189 9.20 37.12 25.19
CA GLN A 189 10.60 37.58 25.19
C GLN A 189 10.70 39.10 25.22
N VAL A 190 9.91 39.80 24.40
CA VAL A 190 9.89 41.28 24.37
C VAL A 190 9.35 41.87 25.67
N MET A 191 8.30 41.27 26.26
CA MET A 191 7.75 41.73 27.54
C MET A 191 8.76 41.57 28.69
N ILE A 192 9.44 40.42 28.75
CA ILE A 192 10.50 40.16 29.74
C ILE A 192 11.62 41.19 29.59
N LEU A 193 12.09 41.42 28.36
CA LEU A 193 13.15 42.39 28.10
C LEU A 193 12.74 43.81 28.51
N LYS A 194 11.50 44.23 28.18
CA LYS A 194 10.95 45.51 28.65
C LYS A 194 10.87 45.59 30.17
N SER A 195 10.47 44.52 30.86
CA SER A 195 10.44 44.48 32.34
C SER A 195 11.82 44.73 32.94
N PHE A 196 12.86 44.07 32.42
CA PHE A 196 14.23 44.25 32.88
C PHE A 196 14.75 45.69 32.72
N PHE A 197 14.37 46.37 31.63
CA PHE A 197 14.77 47.77 31.42
C PHE A 197 13.92 48.77 32.22
N ASN A 198 12.64 48.48 32.46
CA ASN A 198 11.75 49.36 33.23
C ASN A 198 12.03 49.30 34.74
N ASP A 199 12.44 48.14 35.27
CA ASP A 199 12.86 48.00 36.67
C ASP A 199 14.15 48.79 36.97
N ARG A 200 15.07 48.93 36.00
CA ARG A 200 16.27 49.77 36.15
C ARG A 200 15.97 51.27 36.17
N LEU A 201 14.82 51.71 35.65
CA LEU A 201 14.39 53.10 35.70
C LEU A 201 13.76 53.48 37.06
N ARG A 202 13.23 52.51 37.82
CA ARG A 202 12.61 52.75 39.14
C ARG A 202 13.63 52.89 40.27
N VAL A 203 14.88 52.47 40.08
CA VAL A 203 15.97 52.55 41.10
C VAL A 203 16.75 53.87 41.05
N ARG A 204 16.38 54.82 40.16
CA ARG A 204 17.01 56.15 40.04
C ARG A 204 16.00 57.32 40.06
N LEU A 205 14.99 57.25 40.91
CA LEU A 205 14.22 58.42 41.37
C LEU A 205 14.28 58.50 42.89
#